data_AF-A0A822FUE5-F1
#
_entry.id   AF-A0A822FUE5-F1
#
_cell.length_a   1.000
_cell.length_b   1.000
_cell.length_c   1.000
_cell.angle_alpha   90.00
_cell.angle_beta   90.00
_cell.angle_gamma   90.00
#
_symmetry.space_group_name_H-M   'P 1'
#
loop_
_entity.id
_entity.type
_entity.pdbx_description
1 polymer ?
#
loop_
_entity_poly.entity_id
_entity_poly.type
_entity_poly.pdbx_seq_one_letter_code
_entity_poly.pdbx_strand_id
1 'polypeptide(L)'
;PAGLDVDLACSIPMGVAFHHAGLTIDEREIIENAYRANIIRVIVCTSTLSSGVNLPARLVIIRSPLQNGRCIDLSTYLQMVGRAGRKGYDDYAESILICSKKEVNLVQKMFEQQKIKPINSCFFENEKHISFKRALLEIISSGKANTKEQILKYIKSTFFYICINSNKLIIDEQLIINKCLNWLCDNEFIYCIDKENIDNDNNLRYEPTQLALAVINSSINPDDGLKLVVELNKAQRNLCLENDLHLIYLIIPQHLINSMLPTLDWNIFHTVWPTSAVEQHVAHLVGVNGMIVYKKAASLRIEKREYEEKLDGLRYARFFIALILNDLLAEKNMCDIIRKYECTKSFIQQLQQTTATFTCIVQIFAERLSWNNLKQLLNGFQSRLNFGIKQELCELVRISILNACRARQLYSDGFTTIASLANGDVYEIERSIQKAVPFQT
;
A
#
# COMPACT_ATOMS: atom_id res chain seq x y z
N PRO A 1 -18.08 6.49 6.76
CA PRO A 1 -18.11 7.07 5.40
C PRO A 1 -18.98 6.28 4.40
N ALA A 2 -18.92 4.94 4.43
CA ALA A 2 -19.62 4.08 3.47
C ALA A 2 -21.09 3.75 3.83
N GLY A 3 -21.60 4.20 4.98
CA GLY A 3 -22.91 3.81 5.49
C GLY A 3 -22.89 2.42 6.15
N LEU A 4 -24.08 1.88 6.44
CA LEU A 4 -24.24 0.52 6.97
C LEU A 4 -24.30 -0.48 5.81
N ASP A 5 -23.46 -1.51 5.88
CA ASP A 5 -23.46 -2.61 4.93
C ASP A 5 -24.76 -3.43 5.04
N VAL A 6 -25.39 -3.75 3.91
CA VAL A 6 -26.71 -4.41 3.86
C VAL A 6 -26.67 -5.78 4.52
N ASP A 7 -25.58 -6.54 4.31
CA ASP A 7 -25.45 -7.89 4.87
C ASP A 7 -25.12 -7.84 6.37
N LEU A 8 -24.36 -6.82 6.81
CA LEU A 8 -24.15 -6.56 8.25
C LEU A 8 -25.44 -6.10 8.94
N ALA A 9 -26.27 -5.28 8.28
CA ALA A 9 -27.55 -4.82 8.82
C ALA A 9 -28.47 -6.00 9.17
N CYS A 10 -28.47 -7.04 8.34
CA CYS A 10 -29.25 -8.25 8.55
C CYS A 10 -28.64 -9.19 9.62
N SER A 11 -27.31 -9.30 9.68
CA SER A 11 -26.63 -10.30 10.51
C SER A 11 -26.35 -9.82 11.95
N ILE A 12 -25.99 -8.54 12.13
CA ILE A 12 -25.64 -7.98 13.46
C ILE A 12 -26.77 -8.12 14.49
N PRO A 13 -28.06 -7.87 14.16
CA PRO A 13 -29.17 -8.07 15.09
C PRO A 13 -29.30 -9.51 15.59
N MET A 14 -28.81 -10.49 14.83
CA MET A 14 -28.78 -11.91 15.21
C MET A 14 -27.53 -12.28 16.02
N GLY A 15 -26.67 -11.32 16.36
CA GLY A 15 -25.41 -11.53 17.06
C GLY A 15 -24.31 -12.17 16.20
N VAL A 16 -24.43 -12.06 14.88
CA VAL A 16 -23.49 -12.62 13.89
C VAL A 16 -22.90 -11.48 13.06
N ALA A 17 -21.61 -11.52 12.75
CA ALA A 17 -21.00 -10.61 11.78
C ALA A 17 -19.94 -11.31 10.95
N PHE A 18 -19.59 -10.71 9.81
CA PHE A 18 -18.45 -11.14 9.00
C PHE A 18 -17.30 -10.14 9.08
N HIS A 19 -16.06 -10.61 8.91
CA HIS A 19 -14.85 -9.79 8.97
C HIS A 19 -13.86 -10.20 7.88
N HIS A 20 -13.58 -9.29 6.94
CA HIS A 20 -12.62 -9.52 5.87
C HIS A 20 -11.98 -8.21 5.42
N ALA A 21 -10.93 -8.30 4.60
CA ALA A 21 -10.22 -7.14 4.04
C ALA A 21 -11.06 -6.26 3.09
N GLY A 22 -12.31 -6.66 2.79
CA GLY A 22 -13.28 -5.88 2.00
C GLY A 22 -14.02 -4.81 2.81
N LEU A 23 -14.01 -4.94 4.13
CA LEU A 23 -14.53 -3.95 5.06
C LEU A 23 -13.52 -2.83 5.31
N THR A 24 -14.02 -1.63 5.55
CA THR A 24 -13.19 -0.50 5.98
C THR A 24 -12.58 -0.78 7.35
N ILE A 25 -11.53 -0.04 7.71
CA ILE A 25 -10.90 -0.13 9.04
C ILE A 25 -11.93 0.18 10.14
N ASP A 26 -12.72 1.24 9.97
CA ASP A 26 -13.75 1.66 10.94
C ASP A 26 -14.80 0.55 11.18
N GLU A 27 -15.30 -0.08 10.10
CA GLU A 27 -16.26 -1.19 10.22
C GLU A 27 -15.66 -2.39 10.96
N ARG A 28 -14.40 -2.72 10.65
CA ARG A 28 -13.68 -3.81 11.33
C ARG A 28 -13.52 -3.50 12.82
N GLU A 29 -13.13 -2.28 13.17
CA GLU A 29 -12.98 -1.86 14.57
C GLU A 29 -14.31 -1.93 15.33
N ILE A 30 -15.42 -1.49 14.72
CA ILE A 30 -16.76 -1.59 15.32
C ILE A 30 -17.14 -3.05 15.58
N ILE A 31 -16.94 -3.94 14.60
CA ILE A 31 -17.25 -5.38 14.74
C ILE A 31 -16.39 -6.01 15.83
N GLU A 32 -15.09 -5.69 15.86
CA GLU A 32 -14.17 -6.20 16.86
C GLU A 32 -14.54 -5.73 18.28
N ASN A 33 -14.91 -4.46 18.44
CA ASN A 33 -15.34 -3.91 19.72
C ASN A 33 -16.68 -4.51 20.17
N ALA A 34 -17.63 -4.66 19.27
CA ALA A 34 -18.92 -5.30 19.55
C ALA A 34 -18.76 -6.79 19.93
N TYR A 35 -17.79 -7.49 19.36
CA TYR A 35 -17.44 -8.85 19.77
C TYR A 35 -16.81 -8.91 21.16
N ARG A 36 -15.84 -8.02 21.47
CA ARG A 36 -15.25 -7.92 22.81
C ARG A 36 -16.30 -7.58 23.88
N ALA A 37 -17.30 -6.79 23.51
CA ALA A 37 -18.43 -6.45 24.38
C ALA A 37 -19.51 -7.55 24.48
N ASN A 38 -19.30 -8.73 23.86
CA ASN A 38 -20.27 -9.84 23.78
C ASN A 38 -21.62 -9.47 23.13
N ILE A 39 -21.69 -8.38 22.35
CA ILE A 39 -22.87 -8.03 21.54
C ILE A 39 -22.93 -8.96 20.33
N ILE A 40 -21.79 -9.13 19.65
CA ILE A 40 -21.61 -10.13 18.60
C ILE A 40 -21.05 -11.39 19.24
N ARG A 41 -21.72 -12.53 19.01
CA ARG A 41 -21.32 -13.84 19.55
C ARG A 41 -20.55 -14.67 18.53
N VAL A 42 -20.79 -14.45 17.24
CA VAL A 42 -20.18 -15.22 16.15
C VAL A 42 -19.56 -14.25 15.15
N ILE A 43 -18.26 -14.43 14.86
CA ILE A 43 -17.58 -13.77 13.75
C ILE A 43 -17.20 -14.82 12.71
N VAL A 44 -17.60 -14.59 11.47
CA VAL A 44 -17.13 -15.34 10.29
C VAL A 44 -16.05 -14.52 9.60
N CYS A 45 -14.82 -15.03 9.51
CA CYS A 45 -13.70 -14.22 9.01
C CYS A 45 -12.81 -14.92 7.98
N THR A 46 -12.09 -14.13 7.20
CA THR A 46 -11.00 -14.60 6.33
C THR A 46 -9.68 -14.71 7.09
N SER A 47 -8.69 -15.40 6.50
CA SER A 47 -7.36 -15.62 7.13
C SER A 47 -6.64 -14.35 7.56
N THR A 48 -6.97 -13.19 7.00
CA THR A 48 -6.41 -11.89 7.40
C THR A 48 -6.61 -11.55 8.88
N LEU A 49 -7.66 -12.10 9.52
CA LEU A 49 -7.88 -11.89 10.95
C LEU A 49 -6.90 -12.72 11.80
N SER A 50 -6.37 -13.84 11.29
CA SER A 50 -5.59 -14.79 12.08
C SER A 50 -4.28 -14.21 12.60
N SER A 51 -3.71 -13.22 11.92
CA SER A 51 -2.45 -12.55 12.29
C SER A 51 -2.60 -11.10 12.75
N GLY A 52 -3.77 -10.47 12.57
CA GLY A 52 -3.90 -9.01 12.62
C GLY A 52 -4.36 -8.40 13.95
N VAL A 53 -5.18 -9.11 14.73
CA VAL A 53 -5.87 -8.52 15.90
C VAL A 53 -5.99 -9.53 17.02
N ASN A 54 -5.92 -9.15 18.30
CA ASN A 54 -6.21 -10.07 19.40
C ASN A 54 -7.73 -10.19 19.63
N LEU A 55 -8.33 -11.26 19.10
CA LEU A 55 -9.73 -11.63 19.31
C LEU A 55 -9.79 -13.12 19.69
N PRO A 56 -9.77 -13.45 20.99
CA PRO A 56 -9.89 -14.83 21.45
C PRO A 56 -11.35 -15.28 21.45
N ALA A 57 -11.57 -16.54 21.11
CA ALA A 57 -12.89 -17.18 21.07
C ALA A 57 -12.84 -18.51 21.83
N ARG A 58 -13.93 -18.95 22.45
CA ARG A 58 -13.97 -20.28 23.09
C ARG A 58 -13.77 -21.42 22.07
N LEU A 59 -14.37 -21.26 20.88
CA LEU A 59 -14.37 -22.23 19.79
C LEU A 59 -13.88 -21.56 18.50
N VAL A 60 -12.95 -22.20 17.80
CA VAL A 60 -12.51 -21.81 16.46
C VAL A 60 -12.90 -22.88 15.45
N ILE A 61 -13.63 -22.51 14.40
CA ILE A 61 -14.02 -23.42 13.31
C ILE A 61 -13.31 -23.00 12.03
N ILE A 62 -12.52 -23.90 11.45
CA ILE A 62 -11.87 -23.73 10.15
C ILE A 62 -12.72 -24.48 9.11
N ARG A 63 -13.37 -23.73 8.21
CA ARG A 63 -14.37 -24.26 7.28
C ARG A 63 -13.81 -25.18 6.19
N SER A 64 -12.56 -24.98 5.79
CA SER A 64 -11.85 -25.77 4.78
C SER A 64 -10.34 -25.74 5.04
N PRO A 65 -9.61 -26.85 4.81
CA PRO A 65 -8.15 -26.86 4.85
C PRO A 65 -7.50 -26.22 3.62
N LEU A 66 -8.30 -25.84 2.61
CA LEU A 66 -7.81 -25.28 1.35
C LEU A 66 -8.01 -23.77 1.28
N GLN A 67 -6.95 -23.05 0.94
CA GLN A 67 -6.96 -21.63 0.62
C GLN A 67 -6.43 -21.44 -0.80
N ASN A 68 -7.25 -20.84 -1.67
CA ASN A 68 -6.93 -20.64 -3.10
C ASN A 68 -6.47 -21.95 -3.80
N GLY A 69 -7.14 -23.06 -3.49
CA GLY A 69 -6.83 -24.38 -4.05
C GLY A 69 -5.60 -25.09 -3.47
N ARG A 70 -4.93 -24.49 -2.46
CA ARG A 70 -3.76 -25.07 -1.81
C ARG A 70 -4.04 -25.37 -0.33
N CYS A 71 -3.46 -26.45 0.20
CA CYS A 71 -3.51 -26.71 1.64
C CYS A 71 -2.87 -25.55 2.41
N ILE A 72 -3.53 -25.10 3.48
CA ILE A 72 -2.90 -24.23 4.48
C ILE A 72 -1.70 -24.94 5.09
N ASP A 73 -0.66 -24.20 5.48
CA ASP A 73 0.47 -24.78 6.19
C ASP A 73 0.18 -24.90 7.69
N LEU A 74 0.99 -25.72 8.37
CA LEU A 74 0.84 -25.95 9.81
C LEU A 74 0.96 -24.63 10.61
N SER A 75 1.80 -23.69 10.16
CA SER A 75 1.93 -22.37 10.78
C SER A 75 0.63 -21.58 10.72
N THR A 76 0.00 -21.46 9.55
CA THR A 76 -1.29 -20.78 9.39
C THR A 76 -2.39 -21.44 10.20
N TYR A 77 -2.45 -22.78 10.20
CA TYR A 77 -3.37 -23.53 11.05
C TYR A 77 -3.19 -23.20 12.53
N LEU A 78 -1.95 -23.25 13.03
CA LEU A 78 -1.62 -22.95 14.43
C LEU A 78 -1.95 -21.50 14.82
N GLN A 79 -1.75 -20.54 13.91
CA GLN A 79 -2.15 -19.14 14.13
C GLN A 79 -3.67 -18.98 14.26
N MET A 80 -4.45 -19.74 13.50
CA MET A 80 -5.91 -19.72 13.59
C MET A 80 -6.39 -20.35 14.90
N VAL A 81 -5.95 -21.57 15.20
CA VAL A 81 -6.43 -22.29 16.40
C VAL A 81 -5.86 -21.74 17.70
N GLY A 82 -4.72 -21.04 17.66
CA GLY A 82 -4.16 -20.33 18.82
C GLY A 82 -5.06 -19.20 19.36
N ARG A 83 -6.16 -18.88 18.66
CA ARG A 83 -7.21 -17.96 19.11
C ARG A 83 -8.30 -18.64 19.91
N ALA A 84 -8.32 -19.97 19.93
CA ALA A 84 -9.22 -20.74 20.77
C ALA A 84 -8.79 -20.64 22.23
N GLY A 85 -9.74 -20.37 23.13
CA GLY A 85 -9.54 -20.20 24.56
C GLY A 85 -9.38 -18.74 24.98
N ARG A 86 -10.30 -18.25 25.82
CA ARG A 86 -10.21 -16.91 26.42
C ARG A 86 -9.57 -17.02 27.80
N LYS A 87 -8.34 -16.50 27.92
CA LYS A 87 -7.59 -16.49 29.19
C LYS A 87 -8.43 -15.84 30.30
N GLY A 88 -8.67 -16.59 31.38
CA GLY A 88 -9.45 -16.13 32.53
C GLY A 88 -10.97 -16.28 32.41
N TYR A 89 -11.48 -16.85 31.31
CA TYR A 89 -12.92 -17.08 31.11
C TYR A 89 -13.26 -18.55 30.81
N ASP A 90 -12.45 -19.24 30.00
CA ASP A 90 -12.72 -20.62 29.58
C ASP A 90 -11.73 -21.60 30.24
N ASP A 91 -12.25 -22.73 30.75
CA ASP A 91 -11.43 -23.82 31.32
C ASP A 91 -10.72 -24.67 30.26
N TYR A 92 -11.28 -24.68 29.04
CA TYR A 92 -10.74 -25.40 27.89
C TYR A 92 -11.11 -24.67 26.59
N ALA A 93 -10.41 -25.00 25.52
CA ALA A 93 -10.59 -24.43 24.20
C ALA A 93 -10.85 -25.55 23.17
N GLU A 94 -11.68 -25.26 22.17
CA GLU A 94 -11.98 -26.20 21.09
C GLU A 94 -11.59 -25.61 19.73
N SER A 95 -11.00 -26.45 18.87
CA SER A 95 -10.76 -26.13 17.46
C SER A 95 -11.29 -27.24 16.56
N ILE A 96 -12.10 -26.88 15.56
CA ILE A 96 -12.71 -27.82 14.61
C ILE A 96 -12.21 -27.49 13.21
N LEU A 97 -11.53 -28.44 12.56
CA LEU A 97 -11.19 -28.36 11.14
C LEU A 97 -12.16 -29.20 10.32
N ILE A 98 -13.00 -28.55 9.53
CA ILE A 98 -13.94 -29.22 8.63
C ILE A 98 -13.18 -29.63 7.37
N CYS A 99 -13.20 -30.92 7.04
CA CYS A 99 -12.58 -31.48 5.83
C CYS A 99 -13.47 -32.54 5.19
N SER A 100 -13.37 -32.68 3.88
CA SER A 100 -13.99 -33.76 3.11
C SER A 100 -13.11 -35.01 3.10
N LYS A 101 -13.69 -36.18 2.79
CA LYS A 101 -12.95 -37.46 2.70
C LYS A 101 -11.72 -37.40 1.78
N LYS A 102 -11.75 -36.58 0.73
CA LYS A 102 -10.64 -36.42 -0.23
C LYS A 102 -9.47 -35.61 0.37
N GLU A 103 -9.76 -34.72 1.32
CA GLU A 103 -8.79 -33.80 1.94
C GLU A 103 -8.13 -34.39 3.18
N VAL A 104 -8.68 -35.47 3.76
CA VAL A 104 -8.16 -36.10 4.99
C VAL A 104 -6.67 -36.44 4.88
N ASN A 105 -6.26 -37.08 3.77
CA ASN A 105 -4.85 -37.44 3.56
C ASN A 105 -3.93 -36.22 3.48
N LEU A 106 -4.42 -35.10 2.98
CA LEU A 106 -3.67 -33.86 2.83
C LEU A 106 -3.54 -33.14 4.18
N VAL A 107 -4.60 -33.15 4.99
CA VAL A 107 -4.56 -32.67 6.38
C VAL A 107 -3.66 -33.54 7.25
N GLN A 108 -3.74 -34.87 7.11
CA GLN A 108 -2.84 -35.79 7.82
C GLN A 108 -1.38 -35.51 7.48
N LYS A 109 -1.03 -35.36 6.20
CA LYS A 109 0.32 -34.97 5.78
C LYS A 109 0.76 -33.63 6.38
N MET A 110 -0.15 -32.65 6.45
CA MET A 110 0.14 -31.35 7.07
C MET A 110 0.52 -31.53 8.56
N PHE A 111 -0.20 -32.38 9.29
CA PHE A 111 0.10 -32.67 10.70
C PHE A 111 1.31 -33.59 10.88
N GLU A 112 1.51 -34.61 10.04
CA GLU A 112 2.64 -35.55 10.13
C GLU A 112 3.98 -34.87 9.89
N GLN A 113 4.02 -33.85 9.04
CA GLN A 113 5.26 -33.14 8.73
C GLN A 113 5.83 -32.42 9.96
N GLN A 114 5.01 -32.03 10.97
CA GLN A 114 5.33 -31.37 12.27
C GLN A 114 6.47 -30.35 12.31
N LYS A 115 6.95 -29.87 11.16
CA LYS A 115 8.12 -29.01 11.07
C LYS A 115 7.66 -27.67 10.56
N ILE A 116 7.64 -26.71 11.49
CA ILE A 116 7.69 -25.30 11.12
C ILE A 116 8.98 -25.12 10.33
N LYS A 117 8.88 -24.59 9.11
CA LYS A 117 10.05 -24.36 8.27
C LYS A 117 11.01 -23.43 9.01
N PRO A 118 12.32 -23.72 9.05
CA PRO A 118 13.30 -22.79 9.59
C PRO A 118 13.18 -21.43 8.92
N ILE A 119 13.42 -20.37 9.69
CA ILE A 119 13.43 -19.00 9.18
C ILE A 119 14.69 -18.83 8.32
N ASN A 120 14.51 -18.41 7.07
CA ASN A 120 15.60 -18.07 6.18
C ASN A 120 15.79 -16.55 6.13
N SER A 121 17.02 -16.11 5.88
CA SER A 121 17.32 -14.69 5.74
C SER A 121 16.83 -14.15 4.39
N CYS A 122 16.12 -13.03 4.44
CA CYS A 122 15.61 -12.31 3.25
C CYS A 122 16.65 -11.36 2.61
N PHE A 123 17.86 -11.32 3.15
CA PHE A 123 18.84 -10.27 2.84
C PHE A 123 19.40 -10.38 1.40
N PHE A 124 19.53 -11.61 0.88
CA PHE A 124 20.01 -11.91 -0.48
C PHE A 124 18.99 -12.75 -1.28
N GLU A 125 17.70 -12.40 -1.18
CA GLU A 125 16.61 -13.20 -1.75
C GLU A 125 16.53 -13.24 -3.28
N ASN A 126 17.09 -12.26 -3.99
CA ASN A 126 16.84 -12.06 -5.42
C ASN A 126 18.14 -11.79 -6.19
N GLU A 127 18.18 -12.14 -7.49
CA GLU A 127 19.28 -11.78 -8.43
C GLU A 127 19.61 -10.27 -8.42
N LYS A 128 18.61 -9.44 -8.08
CA LYS A 128 18.69 -7.98 -8.01
C LYS A 128 19.17 -7.43 -6.67
N HIS A 129 19.25 -8.25 -5.62
CA HIS A 129 19.75 -7.89 -4.29
C HIS A 129 19.15 -6.59 -3.71
N ILE A 130 17.84 -6.36 -3.88
CA ILE A 130 17.16 -5.09 -3.52
C ILE A 130 17.35 -4.73 -2.04
N SER A 131 17.09 -5.69 -1.14
CA SER A 131 17.23 -5.50 0.31
C SER A 131 18.66 -5.13 0.70
N PHE A 132 19.65 -5.75 0.03
CA PHE A 132 21.06 -5.50 0.28
C PHE A 132 21.51 -4.13 -0.25
N LYS A 133 21.11 -3.75 -1.48
CA LYS A 133 21.37 -2.40 -2.03
C LYS A 133 20.84 -1.32 -1.11
N ARG A 134 19.62 -1.50 -0.59
CA ARG A 134 19.01 -0.57 0.37
C ARG A 134 19.83 -0.46 1.65
N ALA A 135 20.18 -1.60 2.25
CA ALA A 135 20.97 -1.64 3.48
C ALA A 135 22.35 -0.98 3.30
N LEU A 136 23.04 -1.26 2.18
CA LEU A 136 24.31 -0.62 1.83
C LEU A 136 24.16 0.90 1.71
N LEU A 137 23.12 1.35 1.01
CA LEU A 137 22.89 2.78 0.85
C LEU A 137 22.59 3.47 2.18
N GLU A 138 21.83 2.82 3.08
CA GLU A 138 21.52 3.32 4.43
C GLU A 138 22.78 3.46 5.30
N ILE A 139 23.67 2.46 5.32
CA ILE A 139 24.90 2.50 6.16
C ILE A 139 25.93 3.52 5.63
N ILE A 140 26.04 3.67 4.31
CA ILE A 140 26.93 4.65 3.67
C ILE A 140 26.37 6.06 3.89
N SER A 141 25.07 6.26 3.65
CA SER A 141 24.42 7.57 3.78
C SER A 141 24.36 8.07 5.22
N SER A 142 24.30 7.16 6.20
CA SER A 142 24.37 7.51 7.62
C SER A 142 25.79 7.75 8.14
N GLY A 143 26.82 7.52 7.32
CA GLY A 143 28.22 7.67 7.71
C GLY A 143 28.74 6.61 8.68
N LYS A 144 28.01 5.49 8.86
CA LYS A 144 28.39 4.41 9.80
C LYS A 144 29.38 3.41 9.19
N ALA A 145 29.33 3.22 7.87
CA ALA A 145 30.25 2.37 7.15
C ALA A 145 30.53 2.98 5.77
N ASN A 146 31.73 3.52 5.58
CA ASN A 146 32.14 4.19 4.34
C ASN A 146 33.33 3.51 3.67
N THR A 147 33.87 2.42 4.23
CA THR A 147 34.95 1.62 3.61
C THR A 147 34.52 0.18 3.42
N LYS A 148 35.15 -0.55 2.48
CA LYS A 148 34.84 -1.97 2.22
C LYS A 148 34.98 -2.82 3.49
N GLU A 149 36.00 -2.57 4.32
CA GLU A 149 36.22 -3.28 5.59
C GLU A 149 35.07 -3.09 6.59
N GLN A 150 34.56 -1.86 6.71
CA GLN A 150 33.44 -1.55 7.59
C GLN A 150 32.15 -2.21 7.09
N ILE A 151 31.94 -2.22 5.77
CA ILE A 151 30.81 -2.89 5.12
C ILE A 151 30.86 -4.41 5.37
N LEU A 152 32.04 -5.03 5.23
CA LEU A 152 32.24 -6.44 5.55
C LEU A 152 31.93 -6.74 7.02
N LYS A 153 32.36 -5.86 7.94
CA LYS A 153 32.02 -6.00 9.37
C LYS A 153 30.51 -5.92 9.62
N TYR A 154 29.80 -5.04 8.92
CA TYR A 154 28.35 -4.96 9.00
C TYR A 154 27.69 -6.26 8.52
N ILE A 155 28.10 -6.81 7.37
CA ILE A 155 27.54 -8.06 6.84
C ILE A 155 27.74 -9.23 7.80
N LYS A 156 28.92 -9.33 8.43
CA LYS A 156 29.20 -10.35 9.45
C LYS A 156 28.26 -10.30 10.67
N SER A 157 27.63 -9.16 10.93
CA SER A 157 26.65 -8.99 12.00
C SER A 157 25.20 -9.33 11.60
N THR A 158 24.95 -9.68 10.34
CA THR A 158 23.60 -9.94 9.84
C THR A 158 23.16 -11.39 10.06
N PHE A 159 21.84 -11.60 10.17
CA PHE A 159 21.24 -12.94 10.22
C PHE A 159 21.61 -13.80 9.01
N PHE A 160 21.79 -13.17 7.84
CA PHE A 160 22.26 -13.86 6.63
C PHE A 160 23.61 -14.55 6.83
N TYR A 161 24.59 -13.82 7.38
CA TYR A 161 25.93 -14.34 7.59
C TYR A 161 25.92 -15.52 8.59
N ILE A 162 25.09 -15.42 9.64
CA ILE A 162 24.89 -16.49 10.61
C ILE A 162 24.34 -17.76 9.91
N CYS A 163 23.35 -17.62 9.02
CA CYS A 163 22.78 -18.74 8.26
C CYS A 163 23.76 -19.39 7.27
N ILE A 164 24.61 -18.60 6.60
CA ILE A 164 25.65 -19.14 5.70
C ILE A 164 26.65 -19.97 6.48
N ASN A 165 27.16 -19.40 7.58
CA ASN A 165 28.22 -20.03 8.36
C ASN A 165 27.73 -21.35 8.97
N SER A 166 26.47 -21.42 9.42
CA SER A 166 25.86 -22.67 9.91
C SER A 166 25.69 -23.72 8.81
N ASN A 167 25.34 -23.30 7.59
CA ASN A 167 25.05 -24.19 6.46
C ASN A 167 26.27 -24.53 5.59
N LYS A 168 27.47 -24.00 5.90
CA LYS A 168 28.71 -24.14 5.12
C LYS A 168 28.54 -23.82 3.62
N LEU A 169 27.67 -22.85 3.30
CA LEU A 169 27.49 -22.42 1.92
C LEU A 169 28.69 -21.57 1.49
N ILE A 170 29.34 -21.93 0.39
CA ILE A 170 30.42 -21.13 -0.19
C ILE A 170 29.76 -20.03 -1.02
N ILE A 171 29.64 -18.84 -0.45
CA ILE A 171 29.21 -17.65 -1.17
C ILE A 171 30.38 -16.68 -1.21
N ASP A 172 30.72 -16.19 -2.39
CA ASP A 172 31.70 -15.13 -2.56
C ASP A 172 31.07 -13.78 -2.15
N GLU A 173 31.14 -13.48 -0.86
CA GLU A 173 30.61 -12.25 -0.27
C GLU A 173 31.20 -11.00 -0.94
N GLN A 174 32.49 -11.04 -1.27
CA GLN A 174 33.19 -9.92 -1.88
C GLN A 174 32.67 -9.62 -3.28
N LEU A 175 32.42 -10.66 -4.08
CA LEU A 175 31.84 -10.50 -5.41
C LEU A 175 30.48 -9.79 -5.35
N ILE A 176 29.60 -10.17 -4.41
CA ILE A 176 28.26 -9.58 -4.31
C ILE A 176 28.32 -8.14 -3.79
N ILE A 177 29.18 -7.87 -2.80
CA ILE A 177 29.44 -6.52 -2.29
C ILE A 177 29.90 -5.62 -3.42
N ASN A 178 30.93 -6.04 -4.17
CA ASN A 178 31.47 -5.27 -5.28
C ASN A 178 30.42 -5.06 -6.37
N LYS A 179 29.63 -6.08 -6.71
CA LYS A 179 28.51 -5.94 -7.67
C LYS A 179 27.49 -4.89 -7.24
N CYS A 180 27.14 -4.85 -5.95
CA CYS A 180 26.14 -3.90 -5.44
C CYS A 180 26.71 -2.49 -5.27
N LEU A 181 27.97 -2.36 -4.84
CA LEU A 181 28.67 -1.07 -4.78
C LEU A 181 28.83 -0.47 -6.18
N ASN A 182 29.28 -1.27 -7.16
CA ASN A 182 29.39 -0.83 -8.55
C ASN A 182 28.03 -0.37 -9.08
N TRP A 183 26.95 -1.13 -8.82
CA TRP A 183 25.61 -0.70 -9.21
C TRP A 183 25.20 0.63 -8.58
N LEU A 184 25.53 0.87 -7.31
CA LEU A 184 25.24 2.15 -6.64
C LEU A 184 26.07 3.30 -7.23
N CYS A 185 27.34 3.05 -7.61
CA CYS A 185 28.17 4.03 -8.30
C CYS A 185 27.64 4.34 -9.71
N ASP A 186 27.33 3.31 -10.50
CA ASP A 186 26.84 3.42 -11.88
C ASP A 186 25.52 4.20 -11.96
N ASN A 187 24.70 4.16 -10.90
CA ASN A 187 23.42 4.86 -10.81
C ASN A 187 23.49 6.16 -9.99
N GLU A 188 24.70 6.71 -9.78
CA GLU A 188 24.94 8.00 -9.13
C GLU A 188 24.38 8.09 -7.69
N PHE A 189 24.24 6.97 -6.99
CA PHE A 189 23.85 6.97 -5.59
C PHE A 189 25.04 7.26 -4.67
N ILE A 190 26.21 6.73 -5.00
CA ILE A 190 27.43 6.92 -4.21
C ILE A 190 28.59 7.28 -5.14
N TYR A 191 29.58 7.98 -4.60
CA TYR A 191 30.85 8.22 -5.28
C TYR A 191 32.00 7.68 -4.44
N CYS A 192 33.03 7.20 -5.13
CA CYS A 192 34.26 6.72 -4.52
C CYS A 192 35.29 7.85 -4.47
N ILE A 193 35.80 8.13 -3.28
CA ILE A 193 36.96 9.00 -3.08
C ILE A 193 38.15 8.09 -2.80
N ASP A 194 39.16 8.15 -3.67
CA ASP A 194 40.49 7.63 -3.35
C ASP A 194 41.23 8.69 -2.54
N LYS A 195 41.61 8.34 -1.31
CA LYS A 195 42.28 9.28 -0.41
C LYS A 195 43.79 9.33 -0.60
N GLU A 196 44.40 8.39 -1.33
CA GLU A 196 45.88 8.27 -1.33
C GLU A 196 46.56 8.04 -2.69
N ASN A 197 45.85 7.92 -3.83
CA ASN A 197 46.49 7.64 -5.14
C ASN A 197 47.43 6.42 -5.09
N ILE A 198 47.10 5.43 -4.27
CA ILE A 198 47.80 4.15 -4.19
C ILE A 198 46.77 3.12 -4.65
N ASP A 199 47.10 2.32 -5.67
CA ASP A 199 46.27 1.30 -6.34
C ASP A 199 45.78 0.14 -5.43
N ASN A 200 45.59 0.38 -4.13
CA ASN A 200 45.00 -0.55 -3.19
C ASN A 200 43.52 -0.26 -3.00
N ASP A 201 42.70 -1.15 -3.56
CA ASP A 201 41.23 -1.19 -3.55
C ASP A 201 40.59 -1.16 -2.13
N ASN A 202 41.41 -1.28 -1.07
CA ASN A 202 41.03 -1.23 0.35
C ASN A 202 40.90 0.20 0.91
N ASN A 203 41.50 1.21 0.28
CA ASN A 203 41.48 2.59 0.78
C ASN A 203 40.34 3.44 0.19
N LEU A 204 39.47 2.85 -0.64
CA LEU A 204 38.32 3.54 -1.22
C LEU A 204 37.30 3.91 -0.13
N ARG A 205 36.94 5.20 -0.12
CA ARG A 205 35.87 5.72 0.74
C ARG A 205 34.64 6.04 -0.10
N TYR A 206 33.50 5.47 0.27
CA TYR A 206 32.21 5.71 -0.36
C TYR A 206 31.47 6.83 0.35
N GLU A 207 30.97 7.80 -0.40
CA GLU A 207 30.15 8.91 0.10
C GLU A 207 28.83 8.99 -0.68
N PRO A 208 27.71 9.36 -0.02
CA PRO A 208 26.40 9.42 -0.65
C PRO A 208 26.23 10.69 -1.51
N THR A 209 25.51 10.58 -2.62
CA THR A 209 25.07 11.75 -3.40
C THR A 209 23.78 12.36 -2.83
N GLN A 210 23.38 13.53 -3.35
CA GLN A 210 22.09 14.13 -3.02
C GLN A 210 20.92 13.20 -3.39
N LEU A 211 21.05 12.43 -4.47
CA LEU A 211 20.07 11.43 -4.89
C LEU A 211 19.94 10.30 -3.86
N ALA A 212 21.06 9.79 -3.35
CA ALA A 212 21.02 8.81 -2.27
C ALA A 212 20.35 9.35 -1.02
N LEU A 213 20.72 10.56 -0.60
CA LEU A 213 20.08 11.22 0.53
C LEU A 213 18.59 11.42 0.29
N ALA A 214 18.15 11.73 -0.93
CA ALA A 214 16.74 11.83 -1.27
C ALA A 214 16.01 10.49 -1.12
N VAL A 215 16.57 9.39 -1.65
CA VAL A 215 15.98 8.04 -1.54
C VAL A 215 15.89 7.56 -0.09
N ILE A 216 16.96 7.73 0.68
CA ILE A 216 17.01 7.28 2.07
C ILE A 216 16.07 8.09 2.96
N ASN A 217 16.08 9.42 2.85
CA ASN A 217 15.20 10.27 3.64
C ASN A 217 13.71 10.10 3.28
N SER A 218 13.42 9.67 2.05
CA SER A 218 12.05 9.35 1.62
C SER A 218 11.65 7.88 1.88
N SER A 219 12.53 7.07 2.49
CA SER A 219 12.28 5.66 2.82
C SER A 219 11.96 4.74 1.62
N ILE A 220 12.39 5.11 0.41
CA ILE A 220 12.16 4.36 -0.83
C ILE A 220 13.34 3.40 -1.08
N ASN A 221 13.08 2.31 -1.82
CA ASN A 221 14.15 1.44 -2.32
C ASN A 221 14.94 2.11 -3.46
N PRO A 222 16.26 1.89 -3.60
CA PRO A 222 17.07 2.51 -4.65
C PRO A 222 16.53 2.29 -6.07
N ASP A 223 16.12 1.06 -6.41
CA ASP A 223 15.57 0.74 -7.74
C ASP A 223 14.26 1.50 -8.04
N ASP A 224 13.44 1.77 -7.03
CA ASP A 224 12.19 2.54 -7.19
C ASP A 224 12.45 4.05 -7.17
N GLY A 225 13.48 4.49 -6.43
CA GLY A 225 13.97 5.87 -6.45
C GLY A 225 14.41 6.31 -7.84
N LEU A 226 15.14 5.47 -8.59
CA LEU A 226 15.54 5.77 -9.98
C LEU A 226 14.33 5.98 -10.89
N LYS A 227 13.33 5.09 -10.79
CA LYS A 227 12.09 5.22 -11.58
C LYS A 227 11.37 6.52 -11.22
N LEU A 228 11.32 6.86 -9.93
CA LEU A 228 10.67 8.08 -9.45
C LEU A 228 11.37 9.32 -10.01
N VAL A 229 12.70 9.41 -9.97
CA VAL A 229 13.47 10.53 -10.56
C VAL A 229 13.16 10.70 -12.02
N VAL A 230 13.18 9.61 -12.79
CA VAL A 230 12.91 9.65 -14.23
C VAL A 230 11.51 10.17 -14.51
N GLU A 231 10.50 9.69 -13.79
CA GLU A 231 9.12 10.12 -13.97
C GLU A 231 8.89 11.57 -13.54
N LEU A 232 9.45 11.99 -12.41
CA LEU A 232 9.32 13.38 -11.94
C LEU A 232 10.06 14.37 -12.84
N ASN A 233 11.25 14.01 -13.35
CA ASN A 233 11.99 14.83 -14.32
C ASN A 233 11.21 14.97 -15.64
N LYS A 234 10.54 13.92 -16.12
CA LYS A 234 9.65 14.02 -17.29
C LYS A 234 8.48 14.96 -17.00
N ALA A 235 7.84 14.81 -15.85
CA ALA A 235 6.70 15.63 -15.46
C ALA A 235 7.06 17.12 -15.33
N GLN A 236 8.25 17.44 -14.82
CA GLN A 236 8.74 18.82 -14.72
C GLN A 236 8.86 19.53 -16.08
N ARG A 237 9.06 18.78 -17.17
CA ARG A 237 9.18 19.35 -18.53
C ARG A 237 7.82 19.67 -19.14
N ASN A 238 6.77 18.93 -18.78
CA ASN A 238 5.45 19.09 -19.35
C ASN A 238 4.37 18.65 -18.34
N LEU A 239 4.01 19.58 -17.44
CA LEU A 239 3.02 19.34 -16.39
C LEU A 239 1.68 19.95 -16.80
N CYS A 240 0.60 19.19 -16.63
CA CYS A 240 -0.76 19.69 -16.84
C CYS A 240 -1.30 20.15 -15.48
N LEU A 241 -1.66 21.43 -15.38
CA LEU A 241 -2.15 22.06 -14.15
C LEU A 241 -3.62 22.50 -14.26
N GLU A 242 -4.29 22.22 -15.38
CA GLU A 242 -5.72 22.50 -15.55
C GLU A 242 -6.58 21.67 -14.59
N ASN A 243 -6.11 20.47 -14.24
CA ASN A 243 -6.73 19.62 -13.24
C ASN A 243 -5.66 18.89 -12.40
N ASP A 244 -6.10 18.26 -11.31
CA ASP A 244 -5.22 17.51 -10.41
C ASP A 244 -4.83 16.13 -10.94
N LEU A 245 -5.41 15.65 -12.05
CA LEU A 245 -5.26 14.28 -12.53
C LEU A 245 -3.80 13.91 -12.82
N HIS A 246 -3.02 14.83 -13.41
CA HIS A 246 -1.60 14.58 -13.67
C HIS A 246 -0.80 14.50 -12.36
N LEU A 247 -1.07 15.39 -11.39
CA LEU A 247 -0.43 15.33 -10.07
C LEU A 247 -0.77 14.04 -9.34
N ILE A 248 -2.04 13.61 -9.37
CA ILE A 248 -2.51 12.33 -8.82
C ILE A 248 -1.76 11.16 -9.46
N TYR A 249 -1.59 11.17 -10.79
CA TYR A 249 -0.84 10.12 -11.48
C TYR A 249 0.59 9.98 -10.91
N LEU A 250 1.29 11.10 -10.69
CA LEU A 250 2.69 11.10 -10.19
C LEU A 250 2.84 10.55 -8.77
N ILE A 251 1.83 10.71 -7.92
CA ILE A 251 1.84 10.27 -6.52
C ILE A 251 1.24 8.88 -6.30
N ILE A 252 0.97 8.10 -7.36
CA ILE A 252 0.57 6.70 -7.23
C ILE A 252 1.81 5.80 -7.10
N PRO A 253 1.95 5.03 -5.99
CA PRO A 253 3.05 4.11 -5.78
C PRO A 253 3.07 2.92 -6.74
N GLN A 254 4.27 2.43 -7.07
CA GLN A 254 4.45 1.26 -7.95
C GLN A 254 3.81 -0.03 -7.43
N HIS A 255 3.82 -0.27 -6.12
CA HIS A 255 3.31 -1.51 -5.54
C HIS A 255 1.78 -1.63 -5.70
N LEU A 256 1.03 -0.52 -5.67
CA LEU A 256 -0.40 -0.51 -5.96
C LEU A 256 -0.67 -0.87 -7.42
N ILE A 257 0.12 -0.32 -8.34
CA ILE A 257 0.02 -0.60 -9.77
C ILE A 257 0.23 -2.10 -10.02
N ASN A 258 1.26 -2.68 -9.39
CA ASN A 258 1.57 -4.11 -9.52
C ASN A 258 0.46 -5.00 -8.93
N SER A 259 -0.20 -4.56 -7.86
CA SER A 259 -1.32 -5.28 -7.26
C SER A 259 -2.59 -5.20 -8.10
N MET A 260 -2.78 -4.09 -8.82
CA MET A 260 -4.00 -3.79 -9.58
C MET A 260 -3.96 -4.35 -11.01
N LEU A 261 -2.77 -4.38 -11.64
CA LEU A 261 -2.62 -4.86 -13.01
C LEU A 261 -3.22 -6.26 -13.28
N PRO A 262 -3.07 -7.28 -12.40
CA PRO A 262 -3.64 -8.60 -12.64
C PRO A 262 -5.17 -8.64 -12.59
N THR A 263 -5.78 -7.68 -11.88
CA THR A 263 -7.23 -7.60 -11.65
C THR A 263 -7.89 -6.50 -12.49
N LEU A 264 -7.12 -5.83 -13.36
CA LEU A 264 -7.64 -4.75 -14.20
C LEU A 264 -8.60 -5.32 -15.25
N ASP A 265 -9.87 -4.97 -15.13
CA ASP A 265 -10.87 -5.24 -16.15
C ASP A 265 -10.86 -4.14 -17.22
N TRP A 266 -10.51 -4.53 -18.44
CA TRP A 266 -10.44 -3.62 -19.59
C TRP A 266 -11.82 -3.15 -20.05
N ASN A 267 -12.88 -3.93 -19.80
CA ASN A 267 -14.24 -3.51 -20.11
C ASN A 267 -14.66 -2.36 -19.22
N ILE A 268 -14.42 -2.48 -17.92
CA ILE A 268 -14.66 -1.38 -16.96
C ILE A 268 -13.80 -0.18 -17.32
N PHE A 269 -12.52 -0.38 -17.65
CA PHE A 269 -11.67 0.73 -18.06
C PHE A 269 -12.21 1.44 -19.31
N HIS A 270 -12.73 0.70 -20.28
CA HIS A 270 -13.37 1.30 -21.45
C HIS A 270 -14.63 2.10 -21.09
N THR A 271 -15.49 1.59 -20.19
CA THR A 271 -16.71 2.31 -19.79
C THR A 271 -16.42 3.58 -18.99
N VAL A 272 -15.37 3.58 -18.17
CA VAL A 272 -14.95 4.74 -17.37
C VAL A 272 -13.95 5.63 -18.08
N TRP A 273 -13.67 5.39 -19.37
CA TRP A 273 -12.71 6.18 -20.14
C TRP A 273 -13.08 7.68 -20.10
N PRO A 274 -12.11 8.59 -19.91
CA PRO A 274 -12.42 10.00 -19.73
C PRO A 274 -13.13 10.64 -20.92
N THR A 275 -14.19 11.40 -20.65
CA THR A 275 -14.93 12.17 -21.67
C THR A 275 -14.41 13.60 -21.79
N SER A 276 -13.77 14.14 -20.74
CA SER A 276 -13.22 15.49 -20.74
C SER A 276 -11.98 15.60 -21.61
N ALA A 277 -11.88 16.65 -22.43
CA ALA A 277 -10.70 16.94 -23.25
C ALA A 277 -9.43 17.08 -22.41
N VAL A 278 -9.53 17.64 -21.20
CA VAL A 278 -8.40 17.82 -20.28
C VAL A 278 -7.89 16.47 -19.78
N GLU A 279 -8.79 15.57 -19.39
CA GLU A 279 -8.42 14.24 -18.89
C GLU A 279 -7.83 13.36 -20.01
N GLN A 280 -8.36 13.49 -21.24
CA GLN A 280 -7.78 12.84 -22.42
C GLN A 280 -6.41 13.42 -22.79
N HIS A 281 -6.21 14.72 -22.62
CA HIS A 281 -4.91 15.35 -22.80
C HIS A 281 -3.89 14.79 -21.78
N VAL A 282 -4.25 14.68 -20.51
CA VAL A 282 -3.41 14.03 -19.48
C VAL A 282 -3.11 12.58 -19.85
N ALA A 283 -4.10 11.82 -20.32
CA ALA A 283 -3.89 10.44 -20.79
C ALA A 283 -2.82 10.38 -21.89
N HIS A 284 -2.88 11.30 -22.87
CA HIS A 284 -1.88 11.39 -23.93
C HIS A 284 -0.49 11.74 -23.39
N LEU A 285 -0.39 12.70 -22.46
CA LEU A 285 0.87 13.09 -21.83
C LEU A 285 1.57 11.93 -21.12
N VAL A 286 0.81 11.08 -20.41
CA VAL A 286 1.37 9.91 -19.71
C VAL A 286 1.55 8.69 -20.63
N GLY A 287 1.15 8.78 -21.90
CA GLY A 287 1.30 7.74 -22.91
C GLY A 287 0.21 6.66 -22.87
N VAL A 288 -0.98 6.97 -22.35
CA VAL A 288 -2.15 6.08 -22.29
C VAL A 288 -3.07 6.40 -23.46
N ASN A 289 -3.32 5.42 -24.32
CA ASN A 289 -4.13 5.58 -25.53
C ASN A 289 -5.49 4.87 -25.40
N GLY A 290 -6.57 5.62 -25.56
CA GLY A 290 -7.94 5.08 -25.49
C GLY A 290 -8.25 4.01 -26.54
N MET A 291 -7.62 4.06 -27.71
CA MET A 291 -7.78 3.03 -28.75
C MET A 291 -7.23 1.67 -28.29
N ILE A 292 -6.17 1.66 -27.48
CA ILE A 292 -5.62 0.42 -26.91
C ILE A 292 -6.56 -0.13 -25.84
N VAL A 293 -7.15 0.73 -25.02
CA VAL A 293 -8.16 0.33 -24.03
C VAL A 293 -9.35 -0.32 -24.73
N TYR A 294 -9.88 0.32 -25.79
CA TYR A 294 -10.97 -0.24 -26.60
C TYR A 294 -10.61 -1.59 -27.22
N LYS A 295 -9.43 -1.70 -27.87
CA LYS A 295 -8.98 -2.97 -28.47
C LYS A 295 -8.87 -4.10 -27.44
N LYS A 296 -8.36 -3.80 -26.24
CA LYS A 296 -8.26 -4.80 -25.16
C LYS A 296 -9.63 -5.21 -24.62
N ALA A 297 -10.55 -4.27 -24.42
CA ALA A 297 -11.92 -4.55 -24.00
C ALA A 297 -12.64 -5.45 -25.04
N ALA A 298 -12.54 -5.09 -26.32
CA ALA A 298 -13.13 -5.85 -27.42
C ALA A 298 -12.36 -7.16 -27.75
N SER A 299 -11.31 -7.51 -27.00
CA SER A 299 -10.46 -8.69 -27.24
C SER A 299 -9.89 -8.75 -28.68
N LEU A 300 -9.69 -7.58 -29.29
CA LEU A 300 -9.11 -7.44 -30.62
C LEU A 300 -7.60 -7.65 -30.57
N ARG A 301 -7.04 -8.28 -31.63
CA ARG A 301 -5.59 -8.47 -31.75
C ARG A 301 -4.87 -7.13 -31.74
N ILE A 302 -3.82 -7.06 -30.93
CA ILE A 302 -2.89 -5.94 -30.85
C ILE A 302 -1.57 -6.45 -31.43
N GLU A 303 -1.13 -5.88 -32.55
CA GLU A 303 0.21 -6.14 -33.08
C GLU A 303 1.22 -5.49 -32.13
N LYS A 304 1.96 -6.26 -31.32
CA LYS A 304 2.98 -5.73 -30.41
C LYS A 304 4.25 -6.57 -30.35
N ARG A 305 5.39 -5.88 -30.24
CA ARG A 305 6.72 -6.41 -29.94
C ARG A 305 6.77 -6.78 -28.44
N GLU A 306 7.27 -7.97 -28.12
CA GLU A 306 7.22 -8.62 -26.79
C GLU A 306 7.81 -7.81 -25.61
N TYR A 307 8.61 -6.77 -25.86
CA TYR A 307 9.26 -5.98 -24.81
C TYR A 307 8.37 -4.86 -24.21
N GLU A 308 7.27 -4.49 -24.87
CA GLU A 308 6.41 -3.36 -24.45
C GLU A 308 5.20 -3.77 -23.59
N GLU A 309 4.81 -5.04 -23.57
CA GLU A 309 3.53 -5.47 -22.96
C GLU A 309 3.42 -5.18 -21.46
N LYS A 310 4.51 -5.43 -20.72
CA LYS A 310 4.51 -5.25 -19.25
C LYS A 310 4.65 -3.78 -18.84
N LEU A 311 5.47 -3.01 -19.55
CA LEU A 311 5.67 -1.57 -19.31
C LEU A 311 4.43 -0.76 -19.72
N ASP A 312 3.71 -1.19 -20.75
CA ASP A 312 2.43 -0.59 -21.10
C ASP A 312 1.40 -0.85 -20.02
N GLY A 313 1.19 -2.12 -19.63
CA GLY A 313 0.18 -2.48 -18.63
C GLY A 313 0.25 -1.65 -17.34
N LEU A 314 1.46 -1.40 -16.84
CA LEU A 314 1.67 -0.59 -15.63
C LEU A 314 1.18 0.86 -15.79
N ARG A 315 1.38 1.49 -16.95
CA ARG A 315 0.90 2.86 -17.21
C ARG A 315 -0.63 2.92 -17.25
N TYR A 316 -1.27 1.96 -17.90
CA TYR A 316 -2.73 1.83 -17.96
C TYR A 316 -3.32 1.60 -16.56
N ALA A 317 -2.75 0.69 -15.77
CA ALA A 317 -3.18 0.44 -14.40
C ALA A 317 -3.02 1.69 -13.51
N ARG A 318 -1.89 2.40 -13.64
CA ARG A 318 -1.65 3.66 -12.91
C ARG A 318 -2.67 4.73 -13.26
N PHE A 319 -2.98 4.90 -14.55
CA PHE A 319 -3.96 5.88 -14.99
C PHE A 319 -5.38 5.52 -14.52
N PHE A 320 -5.77 4.25 -14.55
CA PHE A 320 -7.05 3.81 -14.01
C PHE A 320 -7.18 4.12 -12.51
N ILE A 321 -6.14 3.85 -11.71
CA ILE A 321 -6.10 4.23 -10.30
C ILE A 321 -6.22 5.76 -10.14
N ALA A 322 -5.55 6.53 -11.01
CA ALA A 322 -5.63 7.99 -10.99
C ALA A 322 -7.07 8.50 -11.23
N LEU A 323 -7.84 7.85 -12.11
CA LEU A 323 -9.25 8.21 -12.33
C LEU A 323 -10.12 7.96 -11.08
N ILE A 324 -9.91 6.82 -10.40
CA ILE A 324 -10.60 6.52 -9.13
C ILE A 324 -10.31 7.62 -8.09
N LEU A 325 -9.03 7.95 -7.91
CA LEU A 325 -8.60 8.96 -6.94
C LEU A 325 -9.04 10.38 -7.33
N ASN A 326 -9.11 10.69 -8.64
CA ASN A 326 -9.62 11.96 -9.13
C ASN A 326 -11.12 12.13 -8.82
N ASP A 327 -11.92 11.10 -9.06
CA ASP A 327 -13.35 11.09 -8.73
C ASP A 327 -13.59 11.24 -7.22
N LEU A 328 -12.73 10.61 -6.43
CA LEU A 328 -12.74 10.74 -4.98
C LEU A 328 -12.37 12.17 -4.52
N LEU A 329 -11.30 12.76 -5.05
CA LEU A 329 -10.89 14.14 -4.71
C LEU A 329 -11.89 15.19 -5.23
N ALA A 330 -12.69 14.84 -6.23
CA ALA A 330 -13.84 15.62 -6.68
C ALA A 330 -15.06 15.49 -5.74
N GLU A 331 -14.97 14.71 -4.67
CA GLU A 331 -16.01 14.46 -3.66
C GLU A 331 -17.25 13.76 -4.20
N LYS A 332 -17.07 12.87 -5.17
CA LYS A 332 -18.16 11.98 -5.60
C LYS A 332 -18.51 10.99 -4.50
N ASN A 333 -19.78 10.59 -4.44
CA ASN A 333 -20.24 9.63 -3.43
C ASN A 333 -19.49 8.30 -3.58
N MET A 334 -19.02 7.76 -2.45
CA MET A 334 -18.27 6.50 -2.42
C MET A 334 -19.04 5.34 -3.04
N CYS A 335 -20.37 5.27 -2.87
CA CYS A 335 -21.22 4.26 -3.50
C CYS A 335 -21.22 4.36 -5.03
N ASP A 336 -21.18 5.57 -5.58
CA ASP A 336 -21.14 5.79 -7.02
C ASP A 336 -19.78 5.40 -7.60
N ILE A 337 -18.69 5.69 -6.87
CA ILE A 337 -17.34 5.25 -7.24
C ILE A 337 -17.25 3.72 -7.23
N ILE A 338 -17.75 3.08 -6.17
CA ILE A 338 -17.79 1.61 -6.04
C ILE A 338 -18.51 0.96 -7.22
N ARG A 339 -19.68 1.50 -7.62
CA ARG A 339 -20.45 1.00 -8.77
C ARG A 339 -19.76 1.30 -10.09
N LYS A 340 -19.20 2.50 -10.26
CA LYS A 340 -18.55 2.94 -11.50
C LYS A 340 -17.31 2.11 -11.85
N TYR A 341 -16.50 1.78 -10.85
CA TYR A 341 -15.22 1.08 -11.03
C TYR A 341 -15.25 -0.40 -10.59
N GLU A 342 -16.42 -0.90 -10.18
CA GLU A 342 -16.65 -2.25 -9.61
C GLU A 342 -15.60 -2.68 -8.57
N CYS A 343 -15.27 -1.78 -7.66
CA CYS A 343 -14.24 -1.99 -6.65
C CYS A 343 -14.80 -1.99 -5.23
N THR A 344 -14.11 -2.60 -4.28
CA THR A 344 -14.57 -2.63 -2.88
C THR A 344 -14.27 -1.33 -2.15
N LYS A 345 -15.11 -0.98 -1.16
CA LYS A 345 -14.89 0.19 -0.28
C LYS A 345 -13.51 0.17 0.40
N SER A 346 -13.05 -1.00 0.84
CA SER A 346 -11.73 -1.15 1.44
C SER A 346 -10.59 -0.93 0.46
N PHE A 347 -10.76 -1.31 -0.81
CA PHE A 347 -9.77 -1.08 -1.84
C PHE A 347 -9.58 0.42 -2.06
N ILE A 348 -10.67 1.19 -2.14
CA ILE A 348 -10.60 2.65 -2.22
C ILE A 348 -9.91 3.24 -0.97
N GLN A 349 -10.27 2.77 0.23
CA GLN A 349 -9.63 3.23 1.48
C GLN A 349 -8.13 2.91 1.49
N GLN A 350 -7.74 1.72 1.02
CA GLN A 350 -6.34 1.33 0.90
C GLN A 350 -5.61 2.23 -0.11
N LEU A 351 -6.21 2.48 -1.29
CA LEU A 351 -5.65 3.38 -2.30
C LEU A 351 -5.43 4.79 -1.73
N GLN A 352 -6.41 5.34 -1.01
CA GLN A 352 -6.30 6.64 -0.34
C GLN A 352 -5.10 6.70 0.60
N GLN A 353 -5.02 5.78 1.57
CA GLN A 353 -4.00 5.80 2.62
C GLN A 353 -2.59 5.57 2.06
N THR A 354 -2.46 4.63 1.14
CA THR A 354 -1.16 4.31 0.51
C THR A 354 -0.69 5.42 -0.42
N THR A 355 -1.59 6.06 -1.17
CA THR A 355 -1.24 7.21 -2.02
C THR A 355 -0.94 8.45 -1.17
N ALA A 356 -1.68 8.68 -0.08
CA ALA A 356 -1.42 9.80 0.82
C ALA A 356 -0.05 9.69 1.51
N THR A 357 0.31 8.51 2.00
CA THR A 357 1.65 8.26 2.57
C THR A 357 2.74 8.44 1.51
N PHE A 358 2.51 7.96 0.29
CA PHE A 358 3.48 8.15 -0.80
C PHE A 358 3.56 9.59 -1.30
N THR A 359 2.51 10.39 -1.16
CA THR A 359 2.58 11.83 -1.43
C THR A 359 3.63 12.51 -0.56
N CYS A 360 3.69 12.18 0.74
CA CYS A 360 4.72 12.69 1.65
C CYS A 360 6.12 12.23 1.23
N ILE A 361 6.24 10.97 0.83
CA ILE A 361 7.48 10.39 0.31
C ILE A 361 7.97 11.21 -0.89
N VAL A 362 7.09 11.51 -1.86
CA VAL A 362 7.41 12.32 -3.04
C VAL A 362 7.75 13.76 -2.66
N GLN A 363 7.07 14.35 -1.67
CA GLN A 363 7.37 15.70 -1.19
C GLN A 363 8.77 15.79 -0.55
N ILE A 364 9.13 14.85 0.32
CA ILE A 364 10.46 14.76 0.93
C ILE A 364 11.52 14.51 -0.15
N PHE A 365 11.22 13.64 -1.12
CA PHE A 365 12.10 13.35 -2.24
C PHE A 365 12.38 14.60 -3.08
N ALA A 366 11.33 15.34 -3.46
CA ALA A 366 11.42 16.59 -4.20
C ALA A 366 12.18 17.67 -3.41
N GLU A 367 11.95 17.77 -2.09
CA GLU A 367 12.67 18.70 -1.21
C GLU A 367 14.17 18.44 -1.22
N ARG A 368 14.60 17.19 -1.08
CA ARG A 368 16.01 16.84 -1.07
C ARG A 368 16.69 17.11 -2.41
N LEU A 369 15.97 17.01 -3.52
CA LEU A 369 16.48 17.38 -4.84
C LEU A 369 16.30 18.86 -5.19
N SER A 370 15.88 19.70 -4.23
CA SER A 370 15.61 21.14 -4.42
C SER A 370 14.53 21.45 -5.46
N TRP A 371 13.59 20.52 -5.69
CA TRP A 371 12.44 20.69 -6.59
C TRP A 371 11.28 21.38 -5.89
N ASN A 372 11.50 22.63 -5.45
CA ASN A 372 10.58 23.39 -4.60
C ASN A 372 9.20 23.61 -5.24
N ASN A 373 9.13 23.85 -6.54
CA ASN A 373 7.85 24.04 -7.24
C ASN A 373 6.97 22.79 -7.18
N LEU A 374 7.55 21.63 -7.45
CA LEU A 374 6.84 20.35 -7.37
C LEU A 374 6.38 20.06 -5.93
N LYS A 375 7.23 20.33 -4.94
CA LYS A 375 6.86 20.22 -3.52
C LYS A 375 5.66 21.09 -3.18
N GLN A 376 5.65 22.35 -3.63
CA GLN A 376 4.57 23.30 -3.38
C GLN A 376 3.25 22.84 -4.02
N LEU A 377 3.28 22.32 -5.25
CA LEU A 377 2.10 21.79 -5.94
C LEU A 377 1.48 20.60 -5.19
N LEU A 378 2.31 19.76 -4.57
CA LEU A 378 1.84 18.62 -3.78
C LEU A 378 1.40 18.99 -2.36
N ASN A 379 1.52 20.26 -1.96
CA ASN A 379 1.14 20.68 -0.61
C ASN A 379 -0.37 20.52 -0.37
N GLY A 380 -0.74 19.93 0.77
CA GLY A 380 -2.13 19.61 1.10
C GLY A 380 -2.70 18.35 0.43
N PHE A 381 -2.06 17.77 -0.59
CA PHE A 381 -2.56 16.54 -1.24
C PHE A 381 -2.66 15.35 -0.27
N GLN A 382 -1.78 15.25 0.71
CA GLN A 382 -1.86 14.21 1.74
C GLN A 382 -3.19 14.26 2.48
N SER A 383 -3.58 15.44 3.01
CA SER A 383 -4.85 15.62 3.71
C SER A 383 -6.03 15.39 2.77
N ARG A 384 -5.96 15.92 1.55
CA ARG A 384 -6.99 15.73 0.52
C ARG A 384 -7.23 14.26 0.22
N LEU A 385 -6.18 13.47 0.06
CA LEU A 385 -6.28 12.03 -0.22
C LEU A 385 -6.75 11.23 0.99
N ASN A 386 -6.27 11.53 2.19
CA ASN A 386 -6.68 10.84 3.42
C ASN A 386 -8.18 10.95 3.68
N PHE A 387 -8.76 12.13 3.42
CA PHE A 387 -10.19 12.35 3.65
C PHE A 387 -11.04 12.22 2.38
N GLY A 388 -10.44 12.26 1.18
CA GLY A 388 -11.17 12.30 -0.09
C GLY A 388 -11.90 13.63 -0.29
N ILE A 389 -11.19 14.75 -0.15
CA ILE A 389 -11.75 16.10 -0.14
C ILE A 389 -11.04 17.05 -1.13
N LYS A 390 -11.74 18.12 -1.49
CA LYS A 390 -11.18 19.29 -2.17
C LYS A 390 -10.35 20.15 -1.23
N GLN A 391 -9.52 21.02 -1.82
CA GLN A 391 -8.58 21.89 -1.13
C GLN A 391 -9.24 22.76 -0.04
N GLU A 392 -10.45 23.25 -0.28
CA GLU A 392 -11.17 24.15 0.63
C GLU A 392 -11.57 23.53 1.97
N LEU A 393 -11.71 22.20 2.03
CA LEU A 393 -12.08 21.50 3.27
C LEU A 393 -10.88 21.13 4.15
N CYS A 394 -9.64 21.34 3.67
CA CYS A 394 -8.42 20.95 4.37
C CYS A 394 -8.26 21.59 5.75
N GLU A 395 -8.87 22.76 5.99
CA GLU A 395 -8.83 23.42 7.30
C GLU A 395 -9.78 22.75 8.29
N LEU A 396 -11.03 22.47 7.89
CA LEU A 396 -12.06 21.88 8.74
C LEU A 396 -11.71 20.46 9.18
N VAL A 397 -11.16 19.63 8.28
CA VAL A 397 -10.81 18.24 8.60
C VAL A 397 -9.62 18.10 9.56
N ARG A 398 -8.98 19.20 9.97
CA ARG A 398 -8.00 19.19 11.08
C ARG A 398 -8.67 18.84 12.41
N ILE A 399 -9.99 19.04 12.51
CA ILE A 399 -10.77 18.67 13.69
C ILE A 399 -11.02 17.16 13.63
N SER A 400 -10.55 16.45 14.66
CA SER A 400 -10.51 14.98 14.71
C SER A 400 -11.87 14.29 14.50
N ILE A 401 -12.97 14.94 14.87
CA ILE A 401 -14.33 14.38 14.81
C ILE A 401 -14.97 14.56 13.41
N LEU A 402 -14.40 15.44 12.58
CA LEU A 402 -14.94 15.77 11.26
C LEU A 402 -14.39 14.82 10.19
N ASN A 403 -15.31 14.15 9.52
CA ASN A 403 -15.04 13.41 8.29
C ASN A 403 -15.41 14.28 7.06
N ALA A 404 -15.10 13.80 5.85
CA ALA A 404 -15.38 14.53 4.61
C ALA A 404 -16.85 14.98 4.48
N CYS A 405 -17.81 14.09 4.76
CA CYS A 405 -19.24 14.40 4.64
C CYS A 405 -19.67 15.51 5.61
N ARG A 406 -19.26 15.43 6.89
CA ARG A 406 -19.56 16.44 7.90
C ARG A 406 -18.87 17.76 7.59
N ALA A 407 -17.61 17.73 7.16
CA ALA A 407 -16.86 18.93 6.78
C ALA A 407 -17.51 19.63 5.58
N ARG A 408 -17.95 18.87 4.56
CA ARG A 408 -18.66 19.43 3.41
C ARG A 408 -19.99 20.07 3.81
N GLN A 409 -20.75 19.43 4.69
CA GLN A 409 -22.03 19.96 5.15
C GLN A 409 -21.87 21.24 6.00
N LEU A 410 -20.82 21.29 6.84
CA LEU A 410 -20.48 22.50 7.59
C LEU A 410 -20.06 23.63 6.65
N TYR A 411 -19.24 23.32 5.66
CA TYR A 411 -18.80 24.29 4.65
C TYR A 411 -19.98 24.84 3.84
N SER A 412 -20.93 24.00 3.42
CA SER A 412 -22.13 24.45 2.70
C SER A 412 -23.07 25.30 3.56
N ASP A 413 -23.09 25.06 4.87
CA ASP A 413 -23.88 25.84 5.84
C ASP A 413 -23.15 27.13 6.28
N GLY A 414 -21.97 27.44 5.70
CA GLY A 414 -21.25 28.71 5.90
C GLY A 414 -20.06 28.65 6.86
N PHE A 415 -19.82 27.51 7.51
CA PHE A 415 -18.68 27.31 8.40
C PHE A 415 -17.45 26.89 7.61
N THR A 416 -16.73 27.84 7.00
CA THR A 416 -15.61 27.56 6.09
C THR A 416 -14.27 27.38 6.78
N THR A 417 -14.07 27.98 7.95
CA THR A 417 -12.79 27.98 8.70
C THR A 417 -12.98 27.50 10.14
N ILE A 418 -11.89 27.11 10.81
CA ILE A 418 -11.93 26.73 12.22
C ILE A 418 -12.42 27.91 13.07
N ALA A 419 -12.03 29.13 12.71
CA ALA A 419 -12.50 30.34 13.38
C ALA A 419 -14.01 30.55 13.23
N SER A 420 -14.56 30.31 12.03
CA SER A 420 -16.01 30.40 11.79
C SER A 420 -16.78 29.37 12.61
N LEU A 421 -16.25 28.15 12.71
CA LEU A 421 -16.88 27.08 13.49
C LEU A 421 -16.80 27.37 15.00
N ALA A 422 -15.67 27.92 15.47
CA ALA A 422 -15.49 28.27 16.88
C ALA A 422 -16.43 29.40 17.35
N ASN A 423 -16.83 30.30 16.45
CA ASN A 423 -17.78 31.38 16.71
C ASN A 423 -19.24 30.99 16.44
N GLY A 424 -19.48 29.80 15.86
CA GLY A 424 -20.81 29.34 15.50
C GLY A 424 -21.65 28.94 16.71
N ASP A 425 -22.97 29.06 16.58
CA ASP A 425 -23.89 28.55 17.61
C ASP A 425 -23.91 27.02 17.61
N VAL A 426 -23.95 26.44 18.81
CA VAL A 426 -23.87 24.99 19.01
C VAL A 426 -25.06 24.29 18.34
N TYR A 427 -26.26 24.88 18.40
CA TYR A 427 -27.46 24.29 17.80
C TYR A 427 -27.41 24.30 16.26
N GLU A 428 -26.84 25.34 15.66
CA GLU A 428 -26.66 25.41 14.21
C GLU A 428 -25.65 24.36 13.72
N ILE A 429 -24.55 24.20 14.44
CA ILE A 429 -23.52 23.20 14.15
C ILE A 429 -24.10 21.79 14.29
N GLU A 430 -24.85 21.50 15.36
CA GLU A 430 -25.50 20.21 15.56
C GLU A 430 -26.45 19.90 14.40
N ARG A 431 -27.29 20.86 14.02
CA ARG A 431 -28.25 20.71 12.92
C ARG A 431 -27.54 20.44 11.59
N SER A 432 -26.42 21.12 11.32
CA SER A 432 -25.60 20.88 10.13
C SER A 432 -25.03 19.46 10.12
N ILE A 433 -24.47 19.00 11.24
CA ILE A 433 -23.91 17.65 11.35
C ILE A 433 -24.98 16.56 11.20
N GLN A 434 -26.19 16.77 11.72
CA GLN A 434 -27.30 15.81 11.59
C GLN A 434 -27.73 15.62 10.13
N LYS A 435 -27.72 16.67 9.30
CA LYS A 435 -28.00 16.56 7.85
C LYS A 435 -26.99 15.68 7.11
N ALA A 436 -25.76 15.59 7.62
CA ALA A 436 -24.69 14.85 6.97
C ALA A 436 -24.77 13.32 7.17
N VAL A 437 -25.67 12.83 8.03
CA VAL A 437 -25.82 11.40 8.30
C VAL A 437 -26.57 10.74 7.14
N PRO A 438 -25.99 9.74 6.46
CA PRO A 438 -26.69 9.03 5.41
C PRO A 438 -27.79 8.16 6.05
N PHE A 439 -29.04 8.61 5.98
CA PHE A 439 -30.19 7.75 6.23
C PHE A 439 -30.43 6.88 5.00
N GLN A 440 -30.50 5.56 5.19
CA GLN A 440 -31.21 4.71 4.24
C GLN A 440 -32.70 5.00 4.44
N THR A 441 -33.31 5.72 3.50
CA THR A 441 -34.77 5.77 3.35
C THR A 441 -35.27 4.51 2.68
#